data_AF-A0A3T1D7M2-F1
#
_entry.id   AF-A0A3T1D7M2-F1
#
_cell.length_a   1.000
_cell.length_b   1.000
_cell.length_c   1.000
_cell.angle_alpha   90.00
_cell.angle_beta   90.00
_cell.angle_gamma   90.00
#
_symmetry.space_group_name_H-M   'P 1'
#
loop_
_entity.id
_entity.type
_entity.pdbx_description
1 polymer ?
#
loop_
_entity_poly.entity_id
_entity_poly.type
_entity_poly.pdbx_seq_one_letter_code
_entity_poly.pdbx_strand_id
1 'polypeptide(L)'
;MSSIFSVMIITLFLLIPVVLTYIIYSLIKKRQKKSVTLVISLCLGIVIVFLVLYLAPTRLKLQSSDSDYNLTIYKNGRTYLIDDREQKNSMMQLLEGQKYVRNVNIPLNGVPRVASDQYISIRIAGIEVPSNILISVRLDDTSLSYLENSSRYYSINNSKKFTQDIQNFISINL
;
A
#
# COMPACT_ATOMS: atom_id res chain seq x y z
N MET A 1 -12.20 5.51 -2.30
CA MET A 1 -12.22 4.09 -2.72
C MET A 1 -12.88 4.02 -4.09
N SER A 2 -12.24 3.45 -5.12
CA SER A 2 -12.80 3.46 -6.48
C SER A 2 -14.08 2.60 -6.53
N SER A 3 -15.14 3.11 -7.17
CA SER A 3 -16.43 2.43 -7.36
C SER A 3 -16.32 0.98 -7.85
N ILE A 4 -15.29 0.67 -8.65
CA ILE A 4 -15.00 -0.66 -9.18
C ILE A 4 -14.70 -1.69 -8.08
N PHE A 5 -13.99 -1.29 -7.02
CA PHE A 5 -13.64 -2.17 -5.90
C PHE A 5 -14.89 -2.60 -5.13
N SER A 6 -15.82 -1.66 -4.92
CA SER A 6 -17.11 -1.92 -4.27
C SER A 6 -17.97 -2.87 -5.11
N VAL A 7 -18.02 -2.67 -6.43
CA VAL A 7 -18.76 -3.54 -7.35
C VAL A 7 -18.18 -4.96 -7.33
N MET A 8 -16.85 -5.13 -7.44
CA MET A 8 -16.23 -6.46 -7.37
C MET A 8 -16.54 -7.20 -6.07
N ILE A 9 -16.49 -6.50 -4.92
CA ILE A 9 -16.78 -7.11 -3.61
C ILE A 9 -18.25 -7.55 -3.54
N ILE A 10 -19.17 -6.72 -4.02
CA ILE A 10 -20.61 -7.05 -4.06
C ILE A 10 -20.86 -8.26 -4.97
N THR A 11 -20.23 -8.31 -6.16
CA THR A 11 -20.34 -9.46 -7.06
C THR A 11 -19.79 -10.74 -6.43
N LEU A 12 -18.67 -10.66 -5.70
CA LEU A 12 -18.11 -11.79 -4.98
C LEU A 12 -19.09 -12.30 -3.90
N PHE A 13 -19.69 -11.38 -3.13
CA PHE A 13 -20.67 -11.70 -2.10
C PHE A 13 -21.93 -12.35 -2.66
N LEU A 14 -22.38 -11.94 -3.84
CA LEU A 14 -23.54 -12.53 -4.53
C LEU A 14 -23.23 -13.91 -5.13
N LEU A 15 -21.98 -14.18 -5.51
CA LEU A 15 -21.55 -15.48 -6.04
C LEU A 15 -21.52 -16.58 -4.98
N ILE A 16 -21.17 -16.25 -3.73
CA ILE A 16 -21.09 -17.19 -2.61
C ILE A 16 -22.40 -18.00 -2.41
N PRO A 17 -23.59 -17.38 -2.29
CA PRO A 17 -24.84 -18.13 -2.08
C PRO A 17 -25.21 -18.99 -3.29
N VAL A 18 -25.00 -18.52 -4.53
CA VAL A 18 -25.28 -19.28 -5.76
C VAL A 18 -24.46 -20.59 -5.78
N VAL A 19 -23.19 -20.49 -5.40
CA VAL A 19 -22.28 -21.61 -5.29
C VAL A 19 -22.73 -22.57 -4.20
N LEU A 20 -23.05 -22.05 -3.00
CA LEU A 20 -23.54 -22.85 -1.87
C LEU A 20 -24.79 -23.65 -2.25
N THR A 21 -25.75 -23.04 -2.94
CA THR A 21 -26.96 -23.73 -3.42
C THR A 21 -26.61 -24.85 -4.41
N TYR A 22 -25.66 -24.62 -5.32
CA TYR A 22 -25.20 -25.63 -6.28
C TYR A 22 -24.47 -26.81 -5.61
N ILE A 23 -23.67 -26.53 -4.57
CA ILE A 23 -22.99 -27.54 -3.75
C ILE A 23 -24.02 -28.46 -3.10
N ILE A 24 -25.00 -27.88 -2.40
CA ILE A 24 -26.07 -28.61 -1.72
C ILE A 24 -26.84 -29.48 -2.73
N TYR A 25 -27.22 -28.91 -3.88
CA TYR A 25 -27.91 -29.64 -4.93
C TYR A 25 -27.11 -30.85 -5.46
N SER A 26 -25.80 -30.70 -5.65
CA SER A 26 -24.97 -31.79 -6.14
C SER A 26 -24.73 -32.90 -5.11
N LEU A 27 -24.57 -32.53 -3.83
CA LEU A 27 -24.48 -33.51 -2.73
C LEU A 27 -25.74 -34.39 -2.69
N ILE A 28 -26.93 -33.79 -2.87
CA ILE A 28 -28.21 -34.51 -2.93
C ILE A 28 -28.25 -35.50 -4.11
N LYS A 29 -27.76 -35.10 -5.30
CA LYS A 29 -27.83 -35.93 -6.52
C LYS A 29 -26.71 -36.97 -6.69
N LYS A 30 -25.81 -37.15 -5.71
CA LYS A 30 -24.66 -38.10 -5.77
C LYS A 30 -23.77 -37.94 -7.02
N ARG A 31 -23.80 -36.80 -7.74
CA ARG A 31 -22.94 -36.51 -8.90
C ARG A 31 -21.58 -35.97 -8.45
N GLN A 32 -20.92 -36.70 -7.56
CA GLN A 32 -19.85 -36.16 -6.71
C GLN A 32 -18.61 -35.72 -7.50
N LYS A 33 -18.15 -36.47 -8.51
CA LYS A 33 -16.89 -36.15 -9.19
C LYS A 33 -16.89 -34.79 -9.90
N LYS A 34 -17.91 -34.49 -10.72
CA LYS A 34 -17.94 -33.22 -11.49
C LYS A 34 -18.16 -31.99 -10.60
N SER A 35 -18.94 -32.14 -9.52
CA SER A 35 -19.24 -31.01 -8.66
C SER A 35 -18.14 -30.73 -7.65
N VAL A 36 -17.43 -31.74 -7.15
CA VAL A 36 -16.26 -31.53 -6.29
C VAL A 36 -15.18 -30.73 -7.02
N THR A 37 -14.90 -31.05 -8.29
CA THR A 37 -13.91 -30.29 -9.08
C THR A 37 -14.34 -28.82 -9.29
N LEU A 38 -15.63 -28.58 -9.55
CA LEU A 38 -16.16 -27.22 -9.75
C LEU A 38 -16.07 -26.39 -8.48
N VAL A 39 -16.38 -26.98 -7.32
CA VAL A 39 -16.26 -26.34 -6.01
C VAL A 39 -14.83 -26.00 -5.66
N ILE A 40 -13.91 -26.95 -5.85
CA ILE A 40 -12.48 -26.72 -5.62
C ILE A 40 -11.98 -25.59 -6.53
N SER A 41 -12.31 -25.64 -7.83
CA SER A 41 -11.93 -24.60 -8.79
C SER A 41 -12.45 -23.23 -8.38
N LEU A 42 -13.68 -23.16 -7.85
CA LEU A 42 -14.28 -21.91 -7.47
C LEU A 42 -13.76 -21.37 -6.13
N CYS A 43 -13.50 -22.24 -5.14
CA CYS A 43 -12.79 -21.87 -3.93
C CYS A 43 -11.38 -21.34 -4.25
N LEU A 44 -10.65 -22.02 -5.13
CA LEU A 44 -9.35 -21.53 -5.62
C LEU A 44 -9.49 -20.17 -6.32
N GLY A 45 -10.50 -20.01 -7.17
CA GLY A 45 -10.79 -18.75 -7.84
C GLY A 45 -11.02 -17.60 -6.84
N ILE A 46 -11.83 -17.82 -5.81
CA ILE A 46 -12.07 -16.84 -4.74
C ILE A 46 -10.76 -16.48 -4.03
N VAL A 47 -9.96 -17.47 -3.63
CA VAL A 47 -8.66 -17.24 -2.97
C VAL A 47 -7.73 -16.42 -3.86
N ILE A 48 -7.66 -16.72 -5.16
CA ILE A 48 -6.85 -15.98 -6.13
C ILE A 48 -7.34 -14.52 -6.23
N VAL A 49 -8.65 -14.28 -6.31
CA VAL A 49 -9.18 -12.91 -6.36
C VAL A 49 -8.83 -12.15 -5.08
N PHE A 50 -8.99 -12.75 -3.90
CA PHE A 50 -8.58 -12.12 -2.65
C PHE A 50 -7.09 -11.78 -2.62
N LEU A 51 -6.22 -12.70 -3.09
CA LEU A 51 -4.78 -12.46 -3.18
C LEU A 51 -4.46 -11.30 -4.14
N VAL A 52 -5.10 -11.26 -5.31
CA VAL A 52 -4.92 -10.18 -6.29
C VAL A 52 -5.35 -8.84 -5.69
N LEU A 53 -6.51 -8.76 -5.03
CA LEU A 53 -6.99 -7.53 -4.40
C LEU A 53 -6.09 -7.09 -3.23
N TYR A 54 -5.56 -8.05 -2.47
CA TYR A 54 -4.69 -7.79 -1.33
C TYR A 54 -3.28 -7.29 -1.74
N LEU A 55 -2.76 -7.79 -2.87
CA LEU A 55 -1.45 -7.43 -3.42
C LEU A 55 -1.53 -6.34 -4.51
N ALA A 56 -2.73 -5.87 -4.86
CA ALA A 56 -2.90 -4.86 -5.89
C ALA A 56 -2.19 -3.53 -5.50
N PRO A 57 -1.51 -2.86 -6.44
CA PRO A 57 -0.99 -1.52 -6.21
C PRO A 57 -2.15 -0.54 -5.93
N THR A 58 -2.08 0.15 -4.80
CA THR A 58 -3.10 1.12 -4.37
C THR A 58 -2.48 2.48 -4.08
N ARG A 59 -3.24 3.56 -4.27
CA ARG A 59 -2.87 4.88 -3.77
C ARG A 59 -3.39 5.03 -2.36
N LEU A 60 -2.55 5.53 -1.47
CA LEU A 60 -2.90 5.76 -0.08
C LEU A 60 -3.08 7.25 0.12
N LYS A 61 -4.22 7.64 0.68
CA LYS A 61 -4.40 8.99 1.18
C LYS A 61 -3.66 9.04 2.52
N LEU A 62 -2.63 9.87 2.59
CA LEU A 62 -1.73 9.96 3.74
C LEU A 62 -2.22 11.01 4.74
N GLN A 63 -3.11 11.94 4.32
CA GLN A 63 -3.73 12.92 5.18
C GLN A 63 -5.26 13.06 4.98
N SER A 64 -5.94 13.60 5.99
CA SER A 64 -7.25 14.21 5.84
C SER A 64 -7.06 15.67 5.35
N SER A 65 -7.92 16.17 4.48
CA SER A 65 -7.65 17.40 3.72
C SER A 65 -7.55 18.67 4.58
N ASP A 66 -7.94 18.63 5.86
CA ASP A 66 -7.96 19.75 6.80
C ASP A 66 -7.15 19.51 8.09
N SER A 67 -6.35 18.43 8.16
CA SER A 67 -5.64 18.07 9.38
C SER A 67 -4.36 18.88 9.59
N ASP A 68 -4.10 19.30 10.83
CA ASP A 68 -2.81 19.88 11.24
C ASP A 68 -1.74 18.77 11.33
N TYR A 69 -0.75 18.80 10.42
CA TYR A 69 0.34 17.83 10.37
C TYR A 69 1.72 18.47 10.20
N ASN A 70 2.70 17.77 10.75
CA ASN A 70 4.11 18.04 10.61
C ASN A 70 4.72 17.07 9.61
N LEU A 71 5.49 17.63 8.68
CA LEU A 71 6.25 16.88 7.70
C LEU A 71 7.73 17.13 7.98
N THR A 72 8.43 16.07 8.39
CA THR A 72 9.85 16.12 8.73
C THR A 72 10.66 15.23 7.81
N ILE A 73 11.71 15.77 7.20
CA ILE A 73 12.64 15.04 6.34
C ILE A 73 13.96 14.86 7.08
N TYR A 74 14.45 13.63 7.12
CA TYR A 74 15.76 13.25 7.65
C TYR A 74 16.64 12.82 6.49
N LYS A 75 17.77 13.50 6.29
CA LYS A 75 18.74 13.22 5.22
C LYS A 75 20.15 13.54 5.71
N ASN A 76 21.09 12.61 5.52
CA ASN A 76 22.51 12.78 5.87
C ASN A 76 22.70 13.19 7.35
N GLY A 77 21.91 12.60 8.25
CA GLY A 77 21.94 12.93 9.68
C GLY A 77 21.38 14.30 10.06
N ARG A 78 20.83 15.08 9.11
CA ARG A 78 20.16 16.35 9.36
C ARG A 78 18.64 16.19 9.32
N THR A 79 17.96 17.01 10.11
CA THR A 79 16.50 17.05 10.20
C THR A 79 16.00 18.38 9.62
N TYR A 80 15.06 18.30 8.68
CA TYR A 80 14.41 19.44 8.04
C TYR A 80 12.92 19.37 8.34
N LEU A 81 12.40 20.38 9.04
CA LEU A 81 10.96 20.55 9.21
C LEU A 81 10.46 21.39 8.04
N ILE A 82 9.50 20.87 7.28
CA ILE A 82 8.82 21.67 6.24
C ILE A 82 7.67 22.38 6.93
N ASP A 83 7.80 23.69 7.14
CA ASP A 83 6.75 24.53 7.72
C ASP A 83 5.91 25.24 6.66
N ASP A 84 6.52 25.53 5.50
CA ASP A 84 5.83 26.20 4.40
C ASP A 84 4.68 25.36 3.83
N ARG A 85 3.51 25.99 3.66
CA ARG A 85 2.28 25.31 3.25
C ARG A 85 2.35 24.79 1.81
N GLU A 86 2.97 25.55 0.90
CA GLU A 86 3.08 25.14 -0.50
C GLU A 86 4.04 23.96 -0.66
N GLN A 87 5.17 23.99 0.06
CA GLN A 87 6.13 22.89 0.12
C GLN A 87 5.50 21.63 0.74
N LYS A 88 4.77 21.77 1.87
CA LYS A 88 4.02 20.67 2.48
C LYS A 88 3.06 20.03 1.47
N ASN A 89 2.23 20.85 0.80
CA ASN A 89 1.27 20.37 -0.18
C ASN A 89 1.94 19.69 -1.38
N SER A 90 3.01 20.26 -1.91
CA SER A 90 3.76 19.73 -3.05
C SER A 90 4.39 18.37 -2.71
N MET A 91 5.00 18.25 -1.53
CA MET A 91 5.51 16.96 -1.04
C MET A 91 4.37 15.96 -0.88
N MET A 92 3.27 16.32 -0.22
CA MET A 92 2.14 15.41 -0.04
C MET A 92 1.55 14.93 -1.37
N GLN A 93 1.48 15.79 -2.39
CA GLN A 93 1.06 15.38 -3.73
C GLN A 93 2.00 14.34 -4.35
N LEU A 94 3.32 14.49 -4.18
CA LEU A 94 4.30 13.48 -4.62
C LEU A 94 4.09 12.16 -3.89
N LEU A 95 3.88 12.20 -2.58
CA LEU A 95 3.70 11.01 -1.75
C LEU A 95 2.36 10.31 -2.02
N GLU A 96 1.25 11.03 -2.16
CA GLU A 96 -0.08 10.46 -2.42
C GLU A 96 -0.30 10.07 -3.90
N GLY A 97 0.42 10.70 -4.83
CA GLY A 97 0.39 10.37 -6.25
C GLY A 97 0.96 8.97 -6.56
N GLN A 98 1.77 8.47 -5.63
CA GLN A 98 2.50 7.22 -5.73
C GLN A 98 1.60 5.99 -5.52
N LYS A 99 1.88 4.91 -6.25
CA LYS A 99 1.25 3.59 -6.06
C LYS A 99 2.09 2.76 -5.09
N TYR A 100 1.42 2.22 -4.08
CA TYR A 100 1.99 1.41 -3.00
C TYR A 100 1.48 -0.02 -3.10
N VAL A 101 2.38 -0.99 -2.96
CA VAL A 101 2.06 -2.42 -2.98
C VAL A 101 2.35 -2.98 -1.60
N ARG A 102 1.38 -3.65 -0.98
CA ARG A 102 1.60 -4.20 0.37
C ARG A 102 2.77 -5.20 0.36
N ASN A 103 3.73 -4.99 1.25
CA ASN A 103 4.92 -5.81 1.37
C ASN A 103 4.85 -6.65 2.64
N VAL A 104 4.71 -7.97 2.45
CA VAL A 104 4.65 -8.95 3.55
C VAL A 104 6.03 -9.47 3.95
N ASN A 105 7.06 -9.24 3.14
CA ASN A 105 8.42 -9.73 3.41
C ASN A 105 9.14 -8.87 4.44
N ILE A 106 8.94 -7.55 4.41
CA ILE A 106 9.55 -6.62 5.38
C ILE A 106 9.20 -6.96 6.84
N PRO A 107 7.93 -7.19 7.23
CA PRO A 107 7.63 -7.55 8.62
C PRO A 107 8.20 -8.92 9.02
N LEU A 108 8.45 -9.85 8.08
CA LEU A 108 9.01 -11.17 8.37
C LEU A 108 10.54 -11.16 8.50
N ASN A 109 11.21 -10.49 7.56
CA ASN A 109 12.68 -10.51 7.43
C ASN A 109 13.35 -9.23 7.94
N GLY A 110 12.55 -8.24 8.35
CA GLY A 110 13.02 -6.91 8.69
C GLY A 110 13.41 -6.06 7.49
N VAL A 111 13.86 -4.84 7.78
CA VAL A 111 14.45 -3.91 6.80
C VAL A 111 15.98 -3.98 6.94
N PRO A 112 16.73 -4.17 5.84
CA PRO A 112 18.19 -4.10 5.87
C PRO A 112 18.67 -2.74 6.41
N ARG A 113 19.54 -2.75 7.42
CA ARG A 113 20.13 -1.52 7.97
C ARG A 113 21.02 -0.83 6.94
N VAL A 114 21.00 0.51 6.94
CA VAL A 114 21.84 1.36 6.07
C VAL A 114 22.33 2.59 6.80
N ALA A 115 23.42 3.15 6.28
CA ALA A 115 23.96 4.43 6.75
C ALA A 115 23.01 5.59 6.41
N SER A 116 23.04 6.65 7.21
CA SER A 116 22.10 7.78 7.16
C SER A 116 22.22 8.67 5.91
N ASP A 117 23.29 8.51 5.14
CA ASP A 117 23.54 9.16 3.85
C ASP A 117 22.99 8.36 2.66
N GLN A 118 22.61 7.10 2.89
CA GLN A 118 22.09 6.20 1.85
C GLN A 118 20.56 6.12 1.83
N TYR A 119 19.87 6.90 2.66
CA TYR A 119 18.41 7.00 2.62
C TYR A 119 17.90 8.38 3.01
N ILE A 120 16.68 8.68 2.58
CA ILE A 120 15.89 9.82 3.01
C ILE A 120 14.70 9.28 3.77
N SER A 121 14.49 9.73 5.00
CA SER A 121 13.32 9.38 5.79
C SER A 121 12.36 10.56 5.86
N ILE A 122 11.11 10.34 5.50
CA ILE A 122 10.06 11.35 5.54
C ILE A 122 9.03 10.87 6.57
N ARG A 123 8.86 11.65 7.63
CA ARG A 123 7.90 11.39 8.69
C ARG A 123 6.73 12.37 8.57
N ILE A 124 5.52 11.83 8.56
CA ILE A 124 4.28 12.60 8.63
C ILE A 124 3.60 12.24 9.95
N ALA A 125 3.39 13.23 10.80
CA ALA A 125 2.77 13.07 12.11
C ALA A 125 1.92 14.28 12.45
N GLY A 126 0.80 14.08 13.14
CA GLY A 126 -0.13 15.15 13.49
C GLY A 126 -1.29 14.62 14.31
N ILE A 127 -2.13 15.53 14.82
CA ILE A 127 -3.25 15.18 15.72
C ILE A 127 -4.29 14.32 14.99
N GLU A 128 -4.52 14.59 13.70
CA GLU A 128 -5.48 13.88 12.87
C GLU A 128 -4.82 12.94 11.83
N VAL A 129 -3.51 12.68 11.96
CA VAL A 129 -2.86 11.66 11.16
C VAL A 129 -3.11 10.31 11.87
N PRO A 130 -3.86 9.36 11.25
CA PRO A 130 -4.38 8.18 11.93
C PRO A 130 -3.30 7.24 12.50
N SER A 131 -2.04 7.39 12.06
CA SER A 131 -0.87 6.78 12.67
C SER A 131 0.39 7.51 12.22
N ASN A 132 1.51 7.40 12.94
CA ASN A 132 2.80 7.89 12.43
C ASN A 132 3.07 7.23 11.08
N ILE A 133 3.14 8.03 10.03
CA ILE A 133 3.51 7.57 8.69
C ILE A 133 4.99 7.81 8.51
N LEU A 134 5.70 6.78 8.08
CA LEU A 134 7.13 6.84 7.79
C LEU A 134 7.37 6.37 6.37
N ILE A 135 8.08 7.16 5.58
CA ILE A 135 8.49 6.79 4.22
C ILE A 135 10.00 6.76 4.21
N SER A 136 10.57 5.61 3.86
CA SER A 136 12.00 5.42 3.70
C SER A 136 12.33 5.29 2.22
N VAL A 137 13.06 6.28 1.71
CA VAL A 137 13.50 6.34 0.31
C VAL A 137 14.98 5.97 0.27
N ARG A 138 15.27 4.79 -0.26
CA ARG A 138 16.64 4.25 -0.38
C ARG A 138 17.32 4.87 -1.59
N LEU A 139 18.55 5.35 -1.39
CA LEU A 139 19.39 5.95 -2.43
C LEU A 139 20.38 4.94 -3.03
N ASP A 140 20.76 3.94 -2.25
CA ASP A 140 21.63 2.84 -2.64
C ASP A 140 20.90 1.81 -3.53
N ASP A 141 19.73 1.34 -3.08
CA ASP A 141 18.85 0.44 -3.83
C ASP A 141 17.41 0.92 -3.67
N THR A 142 16.93 1.66 -4.67
CA THR A 142 15.59 2.24 -4.64
C THR A 142 14.50 1.18 -4.51
N SER A 143 14.72 -0.07 -4.93
CA SER A 143 13.72 -1.14 -4.86
C SER A 143 13.33 -1.51 -3.42
N LEU A 144 14.21 -1.21 -2.46
CA LEU A 144 13.98 -1.42 -1.03
C LEU A 144 13.29 -0.24 -0.35
N SER A 145 12.93 0.82 -1.10
CA SER A 145 12.16 1.94 -0.57
C SER A 145 10.75 1.50 -0.18
N TYR A 146 10.27 2.00 0.95
CA TYR A 146 8.98 1.59 1.50
C TYR A 146 8.26 2.72 2.23
N LEU A 147 6.96 2.53 2.37
CA LEU A 147 6.08 3.28 3.25
C LEU A 147 5.66 2.36 4.39
N GLU A 148 5.78 2.83 5.62
CA GLU A 148 5.20 2.25 6.81
C GLU A 148 4.01 3.11 7.28
N ASN A 149 2.85 2.47 7.41
CA ASN A 149 1.63 3.10 7.88
C ASN A 149 0.90 2.11 8.82
N SER A 150 0.70 2.48 10.08
CA SER A 150 0.07 1.62 11.10
C SER A 150 0.70 0.21 11.18
N SER A 151 2.04 0.14 11.21
CA SER A 151 2.82 -1.12 11.22
C SER A 151 2.64 -2.00 9.98
N ARG A 152 2.01 -1.48 8.91
CA ARG A 152 1.93 -2.14 7.61
C ARG A 152 2.95 -1.52 6.68
N TYR A 153 3.71 -2.38 6.01
CA TYR A 153 4.74 -1.99 5.07
C TYR A 153 4.21 -2.09 3.64
N TYR A 154 4.58 -1.11 2.82
CA TYR A 154 4.25 -1.06 1.41
C TYR A 154 5.49 -0.73 0.59
N SER A 155 5.78 -1.55 -0.41
CA SER A 155 6.78 -1.23 -1.43
C SER A 155 6.27 -0.11 -2.34
N ILE A 156 7.20 0.72 -2.78
CA ILE A 156 6.92 1.83 -3.68
C ILE A 156 7.03 1.35 -5.13
N ASN A 157 5.93 1.39 -5.88
CA ASN A 157 5.95 1.03 -7.30
C ASN A 157 6.78 2.05 -8.11
N ASN A 158 7.53 1.65 -9.15
CA ASN A 158 8.41 2.59 -9.89
C ASN A 158 9.34 3.41 -8.98
N SER A 159 9.91 2.79 -7.96
CA SER A 159 10.69 3.48 -6.91
C SER A 159 11.83 4.35 -7.43
N LYS A 160 12.47 4.01 -8.56
CA LYS A 160 13.53 4.84 -9.16
C LYS A 160 13.08 6.26 -9.48
N LYS A 161 11.94 6.41 -10.18
CA LYS A 161 11.41 7.72 -10.53
C LYS A 161 10.97 8.48 -9.29
N PHE A 162 10.29 7.80 -8.37
CA PHE A 162 9.88 8.37 -7.10
C PHE A 162 11.08 8.90 -6.29
N THR A 163 12.17 8.14 -6.18
CA THR A 163 13.40 8.59 -5.52
C THR A 163 13.96 9.86 -6.16
N GLN A 164 13.99 9.93 -7.50
CA GLN A 164 14.45 11.12 -8.22
C GLN A 164 13.55 12.33 -7.94
N ASP A 165 12.23 12.16 -7.99
CA ASP A 165 11.27 13.23 -7.74
C ASP A 165 11.42 13.80 -6.31
N ILE A 166 11.66 12.93 -5.32
CA ILE A 166 11.93 13.32 -3.93
C ILE A 166 13.29 14.04 -3.79
N GLN A 167 14.34 13.53 -4.45
CA GLN A 167 15.66 14.17 -4.43
C GLN A 167 15.59 15.59 -5.03
N ASN A 168 14.92 15.73 -6.17
CA ASN A 168 14.72 17.01 -6.84
C ASN A 168 13.94 17.98 -5.95
N PHE A 169 12.86 17.52 -5.32
CA PHE A 169 12.11 18.34 -4.37
C PHE A 169 13.01 18.90 -3.27
N ILE A 170 13.83 18.04 -2.66
CA ILE A 170 14.72 18.43 -1.57
C ILE A 170 15.77 19.43 -2.07
N SER A 171 16.43 19.15 -3.20
CA SER A 171 17.47 20.03 -3.75
C SER A 171 16.99 21.43 -4.15
N ILE A 172 15.69 21.60 -4.44
CA ILE A 172 15.11 22.89 -4.82
C ILE A 172 14.64 23.67 -3.57
N ASN A 173 14.18 22.97 -2.53
CA ASN A 173 13.43 23.58 -1.42
C ASN A 173 14.17 23.57 -0.07
N LEU A 174 15.26 22.81 0.07
CA LEU A 174 16.01 22.60 1.33
C LEU A 174 17.53 22.71 1.12
#